data_AF-E5B7L6-F1
#
_entry.id   AF-E5B7L6-F1
#
_cell.length_a   1.000
_cell.length_b   1.000
_cell.length_c   1.000
_cell.angle_alpha   90.00
_cell.angle_beta   90.00
_cell.angle_gamma   90.00
#
_symmetry.space_group_name_H-M   'P 1'
#
loop_
_entity.id
_entity.type
_entity.pdbx_description
1 polymer ?
#
loop_
_entity_poly.entity_id
_entity_poly.type
_entity_poly.pdbx_seq_one_letter_code
_entity_poly.pdbx_strand_id
1 'polypeptide(L)' 'MNIFETPDLSNVPSTSDVITQYLRRAILNGHFAENEPVRQDEIAKKFNVSKIPVREALKKLRSRRVSGVCQK' A
#
# COMPACT_ATOMS: atom_id res chain seq x y z
N MET A 1 -19.32 -5.74 33.16
CA MET A 1 -19.20 -4.98 31.90
C MET A 1 -17.78 -4.42 31.86
N ASN A 2 -16.87 -5.07 31.13
CA ASN A 2 -15.51 -4.56 30.96
C ASN A 2 -15.34 -4.21 29.49
N ILE A 3 -15.42 -2.92 29.20
CA ILE A 3 -15.54 -2.34 27.85
C ILE A 3 -14.22 -1.76 27.32
N PHE A 4 -13.09 -2.11 27.94
CA PHE A 4 -11.76 -1.62 27.55
C PHE A 4 -10.78 -2.77 27.40
N GLU A 5 -11.07 -3.72 26.51
CA GLU A 5 -9.99 -4.53 25.94
C GLU A 5 -9.18 -3.59 25.04
N THR A 6 -7.99 -3.20 25.48
CA THR A 6 -7.07 -2.45 24.64
C THR A 6 -6.62 -3.37 23.50
N PRO A 7 -6.94 -3.06 22.23
CA PRO A 7 -6.49 -3.89 21.13
C PRO A 7 -4.96 -3.91 21.10
N ASP A 8 -4.40 -5.10 20.98
CA ASP A 8 -2.95 -5.28 20.86
C ASP A 8 -2.48 -4.71 19.50
N LEU A 9 -1.89 -3.51 19.55
CA LEU A 9 -1.37 -2.80 18.39
C LEU A 9 -0.09 -3.44 17.82
N SER A 10 0.51 -4.42 18.51
CA SER A 10 1.77 -5.07 18.10
C SER A 10 1.65 -5.83 16.78
N ASN A 11 0.44 -6.31 16.46
CA ASN A 11 0.17 -7.10 15.25
C ASN A 11 -0.74 -6.37 14.23
N VAL A 12 -1.05 -5.09 14.46
CA VAL A 12 -1.92 -4.33 13.56
C VAL A 12 -1.12 -3.94 12.33
N PRO A 13 -1.51 -4.38 11.11
CA PRO A 13 -0.79 -4.01 9.90
C PRO A 13 -0.86 -2.50 9.73
N SER A 14 0.30 -1.87 9.54
CA SER A 14 0.35 -0.44 9.30
C SER A 14 -0.41 -0.11 8.00
N THR A 15 -0.97 1.09 7.90
CA THR A 15 -1.64 1.57 6.68
C THR A 15 -0.77 1.36 5.43
N SER A 16 0.54 1.61 5.56
CA SER A 16 1.50 1.35 4.49
C SER A 16 1.62 -0.12 4.12
N ASP A 17 1.57 -1.05 5.09
CA ASP A 17 1.60 -2.49 4.82
C ASP A 17 0.32 -2.99 4.14
N VAL A 18 -0.84 -2.46 4.54
CA VAL A 18 -2.11 -2.74 3.87
C VAL A 18 -2.06 -2.30 2.41
N ILE A 19 -1.61 -1.06 2.15
CA ILE A 19 -1.45 -0.53 0.79
C ILE A 19 -0.42 -1.35 0.00
N THR A 20 0.70 -1.74 0.63
CA THR A 20 1.74 -2.57 0.02
C THR A 20 1.17 -3.90 -0.46
N GLN A 21 0.36 -4.56 0.38
CA GLN A 21 -0.22 -5.86 0.06
C GLN A 21 -1.29 -5.75 -1.03
N TYR A 22 -2.11 -4.69 -1.00
CA TYR A 22 -3.07 -4.42 -2.07
C TYR A 22 -2.37 -4.20 -3.41
N LEU A 23 -1.40 -3.29 -3.45
CA LEU A 23 -0.65 -2.98 -4.67
C LEU A 23 0.09 -4.22 -5.20
N ARG A 24 0.63 -5.05 -4.32
CA ARG A 24 1.25 -6.33 -4.71
C ARG A 24 0.25 -7.23 -5.46
N ARG A 25 -0.95 -7.41 -4.91
CA ARG A 25 -2.01 -8.21 -5.55
C ARG A 25 -2.44 -7.60 -6.88
N ALA A 26 -2.61 -6.28 -6.93
CA ALA A 26 -2.97 -5.58 -8.15
C ALA A 26 -1.91 -5.70 -9.25
N ILE A 27 -0.62 -5.66 -8.91
CA ILE A 27 0.48 -5.93 -9.86
C ILE A 27 0.41 -7.39 -10.36
N LEU A 28 0.25 -8.35 -9.45
CA LEU A 28 0.17 -9.78 -9.80
C LEU A 28 -1.04 -10.11 -10.69
N ASN A 29 -2.15 -9.40 -10.50
CA ASN A 29 -3.35 -9.52 -11.33
C ASN A 29 -3.25 -8.78 -12.68
N GLY A 30 -2.13 -8.10 -12.96
CA GLY A 30 -1.95 -7.31 -14.18
C GLY A 30 -2.74 -5.99 -14.20
N HIS A 31 -3.21 -5.51 -13.05
CA HIS A 31 -3.96 -4.25 -12.95
C HIS A 31 -3.07 -3.02 -13.07
N PHE A 32 -1.76 -3.18 -12.85
CA PHE A 32 -0.76 -2.16 -13.11
C PHE A 32 0.09 -2.63 -14.28
N ALA A 33 0.03 -1.93 -15.40
CA ALA A 33 0.90 -2.24 -16.52
C ALA A 33 2.34 -1.85 -16.19
N GLU A 34 3.26 -2.77 -16.51
CA GLU A 34 4.68 -2.51 -16.55
C GLU A 34 4.93 -1.28 -17.45
N ASN A 35 5.45 -0.20 -16.86
CA ASN A 35 5.69 1.14 -17.43
C ASN A 35 4.56 2.20 -17.29
N GLU A 36 3.38 1.85 -16.77
CA GLU A 36 2.34 2.85 -16.50
C GLU A 36 2.71 3.72 -15.28
N PRO A 37 2.47 5.05 -15.32
CA PRO A 37 2.61 5.89 -14.13
C PRO A 37 1.69 5.41 -13.03
N VAL A 38 2.24 4.99 -11.89
CA VAL A 38 1.42 4.77 -10.72
C VAL A 38 1.04 6.12 -10.10
N ARG A 39 -0.21 6.55 -10.33
CA ARG A 39 -0.76 7.81 -9.80
C ARG A 39 -1.01 7.69 -8.30
N GLN A 40 -0.02 8.12 -7.51
CA GLN A 40 -0.07 8.06 -6.04
C GLN A 40 -1.28 8.79 -5.47
N ASP A 41 -1.66 9.92 -6.09
CA ASP A 41 -2.87 10.68 -5.78
C ASP A 41 -4.15 9.85 -5.86
N GLU A 42 -4.31 9.04 -6.91
CA GLU A 42 -5.51 8.24 -7.12
C GLU A 42 -5.57 7.07 -6.13
N ILE A 43 -4.42 6.48 -5.80
CA ILE A 43 -4.32 5.47 -4.75
C ILE A 43 -4.64 6.10 -3.40
N ALA A 44 -4.06 7.25 -3.08
CA ALA A 44 -4.31 7.96 -1.83
C ALA A 44 -5.80 8.25 -1.64
N LYS A 45 -6.48 8.75 -2.68
CA LYS A 45 -7.93 8.96 -2.67
C LYS A 45 -8.72 7.67 -2.47
N LYS A 46 -8.38 6.58 -3.19
CA LYS A 46 -9.04 5.27 -3.04
C LYS A 46 -8.96 4.70 -1.64
N PHE A 47 -7.81 4.88 -0.98
CA PHE A 47 -7.59 4.42 0.39
C PHE A 47 -8.01 5.44 1.45
N ASN A 48 -8.42 6.65 1.06
CA ASN A 48 -8.72 7.77 1.94
C ASN A 48 -7.56 8.11 2.90
N VAL A 49 -6.33 8.07 2.37
CA VAL A 49 -5.08 8.29 3.12
C VAL A 49 -4.30 9.45 2.52
N SER A 50 -3.30 9.95 3.26
CA SER A 50 -2.35 10.91 2.71
C SER A 50 -1.39 10.23 1.71
N LYS A 51 -0.64 11.04 0.93
CA LYS A 51 0.34 10.52 -0.04
C LYS A 51 1.55 9.84 0.62
N ILE A 52 1.82 10.16 1.89
CA ILE A 52 2.97 9.64 2.65
C ILE A 52 2.95 8.10 2.74
N PRO A 53 1.89 7.44 3.28
CA PRO A 53 1.83 5.99 3.37
C PRO A 53 1.84 5.30 1.98
N VAL A 54 1.28 5.95 0.95
CA VAL A 54 1.29 5.42 -0.42
C VAL A 54 2.72 5.36 -0.96
N ARG A 55 3.50 6.43 -0.79
CA ARG A 55 4.90 6.47 -1.23
C ARG A 55 5.76 5.45 -0.50
N GLU A 56 5.57 5.30 0.83
CA GLU A 56 6.25 4.28 1.62
C GLU A 56 5.90 2.85 1.17
N ALA A 57 4.62 2.60 0.88
CA ALA A 57 4.17 1.31 0.35
C ALA A 57 4.82 0.99 -1.01
N LEU A 58 4.88 1.96 -1.92
CA LEU A 58 5.53 1.81 -3.22
C LEU A 58 7.05 1.59 -3.09
N LYS A 59 7.70 2.28 -2.14
CA LYS A 59 9.11 2.07 -1.81
C LYS A 59 9.36 0.66 -1.27
N LYS A 60 8.50 0.16 -0.37
CA LYS A 60 8.52 -1.22 0.13
C LYS A 60 8.33 -2.25 -0.99
N LEU A 61 7.40 -2.01 -1.92
CA LEU A 61 7.19 -2.88 -3.09
C LEU A 61 8.42 -2.98 -3.97
N ARG A 62 9.05 -1.85 -4.30
CA ARG A 62 10.27 -1.81 -5.12
C ARG A 62 11.41 -2.58 -4.45
N SER A 63 11.55 -2.44 -3.12
CA SER A 63 12.53 -3.21 -2.34
C SER A 63 12.28 -4.72 -2.43
N ARG A 64 11.01 -5.14 -2.47
CA ARG A 64 10.62 -6.56 -2.49
C ARG A 64 10.71 -7.22 -3.89
N ARG A 65 11.47 -6.65 -4.83
CA ARG A 65 11.72 -7.14 -6.20
C ARG A 65 10.47 -7.37 -7.08
N VAL A 66 9.37 -6.66 -6.84
CA VAL A 66 8.27 -6.59 -7.82
C VAL A 66 8.56 -5.47 -8.81
N SER A 67 9.27 -5.82 -9.88
CA SER A 67 9.70 -4.91 -10.96
C SER A 67 8.58 -4.65 -11.97
N GLY A 68 7.48 -4.03 -11.54
CA GLY A 68 6.35 -3.69 -12.43
C GLY A 68 5.88 -2.24 -12.33
N VAL A 69 6.45 -1.43 -11.40
CA VAL A 69 5.90 -0.11 -11.08
C VAL A 69 6.91 1.02 -11.32
N CYS A 70 6.61 1.86 -12.31
CA CYS A 70 7.31 3.11 -12.58
C CYS A 70 6.61 4.25 -11.81
N GLN A 71 7.15 4.62 -10.64
CA GLN A 71 6.83 5.90 -10.01
C GLN A 71 7.47 6.99 -10.88
N LYS A 72 6.66 7.76 -11.58
CA LYS A 72 7.08 9.01 -12.20
C LYS A 72 6.55 10.17 -11.36
#